data_AF-A0A2T2SQ24-F1
#
_entry.id   AF-A0A2T2SQ24-F1
#
_cell.length_a   1.000
_cell.length_b   1.000
_cell.length_c   1.000
_cell.angle_alpha   90.00
_cell.angle_beta   90.00
_cell.angle_gamma   90.00
#
_symmetry.space_group_name_H-M   'P 1'
#
loop_
_entity.id
_entity.type
_entity.pdbx_description
1 polymer ?
#
loop_
_entity_poly.entity_id
_entity_poly.type
_entity_poly.pdbx_seq_one_letter_code
_entity_poly.pdbx_strand_id
1 'polypeptide(L)'
;RGTKMLYDALCEQLGVEPTWGGTAALRPTPKDELQCAPPDPRLSMTEWLNHLARQAYDLRADDAALRATPNDSPEARADAFTNLRKDYRRRRELQQHSLPHTAVPSAHVRAVEKGLTIQLG
;
A
#
# COMPACT_ATOMS: atom_id res chain seq x y z
N ARG A 1 -5.87 -5.54 9.03
CA ARG A 1 -7.27 -5.05 9.16
C ARG A 1 -8.20 -6.12 9.74
N GLY A 2 -8.22 -7.35 9.22
CA GLY A 2 -9.11 -8.44 9.70
C GLY A 2 -9.14 -8.65 11.22
N THR A 3 -7.97 -8.75 11.87
CA THR A 3 -7.90 -8.92 13.33
C THR A 3 -8.57 -7.78 14.10
N LYS A 4 -8.44 -6.53 13.64
CA LYS A 4 -9.12 -5.38 14.27
C LYS A 4 -10.63 -5.47 14.10
N MET A 5 -11.11 -5.84 12.91
CA MET A 5 -12.56 -5.98 12.67
C MET A 5 -13.18 -7.04 13.58
N LEU A 6 -12.51 -8.19 13.75
CA LEU A 6 -12.97 -9.24 14.64
C LEU A 6 -12.91 -8.82 16.11
N TYR A 7 -11.86 -8.10 16.51
CA TYR A 7 -11.73 -7.55 17.84
C TYR A 7 -12.86 -6.57 18.17
N ASP A 8 -13.10 -5.60 17.28
CA ASP A 8 -14.15 -4.59 17.46
C ASP A 8 -15.54 -5.27 17.56
N ALA A 9 -15.83 -6.25 16.69
CA ALA A 9 -17.08 -7.00 16.73
C ALA A 9 -17.25 -7.84 18.01
N LEU A 10 -16.15 -8.41 18.53
CA LEU A 10 -16.18 -9.14 19.79
C LEU A 10 -16.43 -8.21 20.98
N CYS A 11 -15.79 -7.03 21.01
CA CYS A 11 -16.01 -6.03 22.05
C CYS A 11 -17.48 -5.56 22.08
N GLU A 12 -18.06 -5.30 20.90
CA GLU A 12 -19.47 -4.96 20.76
C GLU A 12 -20.38 -6.06 21.29
N GLN A 13 -20.15 -7.32 20.90
CA GLN A 13 -20.95 -8.46 21.34
C GLN A 13 -20.89 -8.69 22.86
N LEU A 14 -19.76 -8.37 23.49
CA LEU A 14 -19.55 -8.50 24.94
C LEU A 14 -19.97 -7.25 25.72
N GLY A 15 -20.33 -6.16 25.05
CA GLY A 15 -20.67 -4.88 25.69
C GLY A 15 -19.50 -4.24 26.43
N VAL A 16 -18.26 -4.47 25.97
CA VAL A 16 -17.05 -3.92 26.58
C VAL A 16 -16.39 -2.90 25.66
N GLU A 17 -15.79 -1.87 26.26
CA GLU A 17 -15.06 -0.85 25.49
C GLU A 17 -13.76 -1.41 24.89
N PRO A 18 -13.49 -1.19 23.59
CA PRO A 18 -12.24 -1.60 22.96
C PRO A 18 -11.04 -0.80 23.51
N THR A 19 -10.05 -1.47 24.10
CA THR A 19 -8.83 -0.86 24.64
C THR A 19 -7.60 -1.05 23.76
N TRP A 20 -7.62 -2.00 22.83
CA TRP A 20 -6.52 -2.21 21.89
C TRP A 20 -6.56 -1.17 20.77
N GLY A 21 -5.48 -0.39 20.62
CA GLY A 21 -5.31 0.63 19.58
C GLY A 21 -5.24 0.09 18.14
N GLY A 22 -5.47 -1.21 17.93
CA GLY A 22 -5.62 -1.81 16.63
C GLY A 22 -4.32 -1.93 15.83
N THR A 23 -4.44 -1.84 14.51
CA THR A 23 -3.30 -1.92 13.59
C THR A 23 -2.40 -0.68 13.63
N ALA A 24 -2.66 0.31 14.50
CA ALA A 24 -1.75 1.43 14.72
C ALA A 24 -0.39 0.94 15.27
N ALA A 25 -0.34 -0.21 15.93
CA ALA A 25 0.91 -0.89 16.32
C ALA A 25 1.73 -1.41 15.13
N LEU A 26 1.15 -1.44 13.91
CA LEU A 26 1.84 -1.75 12.66
C LEU A 26 2.29 -0.48 11.93
N ARG A 27 2.13 0.71 12.56
CA ARG A 27 2.62 1.95 11.96
C ARG A 27 4.13 1.80 11.70
N PRO A 28 4.58 2.21 10.52
CA PRO A 28 5.98 2.19 10.18
C PRO A 28 6.77 3.04 11.19
N THR A 29 7.90 2.52 11.65
CA THR A 29 8.89 3.31 12.39
C THR A 29 9.42 4.42 11.49
N PRO A 30 9.92 5.57 12.00
CA PRO A 30 10.35 6.70 11.17
C PRO A 30 11.44 6.39 10.12
N LYS A 31 12.10 5.24 10.24
CA LYS A 31 13.07 4.72 9.26
C LYS A 31 12.44 3.98 8.07
N ASP A 32 11.14 3.69 8.12
CA ASP A 32 10.43 3.08 7.01
C ASP A 32 10.20 4.15 5.94
N GLU A 33 10.84 3.95 4.80
CA GLU A 33 10.93 4.80 3.59
C GLU A 33 9.56 5.04 2.91
N LEU A 34 8.52 5.40 3.65
CA LEU A 34 7.18 5.65 3.13
C LEU A 34 6.94 7.13 2.81
N GLN A 35 8.01 7.90 2.65
CA GLN A 35 7.96 9.24 2.08
C GLN A 35 8.13 9.16 0.57
N CYS A 36 7.11 9.57 -0.17
CA CYS A 36 7.20 9.72 -1.60
C CYS A 36 7.95 11.01 -1.97
N ALA A 37 8.62 10.99 -3.11
CA ALA A 37 9.15 12.17 -3.76
C ALA A 37 8.10 12.78 -4.71
N PRO A 38 8.03 14.12 -4.84
CA PRO A 38 7.15 14.75 -5.81
C PRO A 38 7.57 14.41 -7.25
N PRO A 39 6.66 13.88 -8.08
CA PRO A 39 6.91 13.71 -9.52
C PRO A 39 7.15 15.04 -10.25
N ASP A 40 7.73 14.95 -11.45
CA ASP A 40 8.04 16.11 -12.31
C ASP A 40 6.79 16.98 -12.56
N PRO A 41 6.82 18.27 -12.19
CA PRO A 41 5.66 19.16 -12.30
C PRO A 41 5.23 19.45 -13.74
N ARG A 42 6.06 19.11 -14.74
CA ARG A 42 5.73 19.29 -16.17
C ARG A 42 4.82 18.19 -16.73
N LEU A 43 4.61 17.12 -15.96
CA LEU A 43 3.74 16.00 -16.36
C LEU A 43 2.27 16.42 -16.35
N SER A 44 1.48 15.73 -17.17
CA SER A 44 0.02 15.82 -17.03
C SER A 44 -0.40 15.31 -15.64
N MET A 45 -1.57 15.75 -15.14
CA MET A 45 -2.08 15.32 -13.84
C MET A 45 -2.12 13.78 -13.72
N THR A 46 -2.58 13.09 -14.76
CA THR A 46 -2.68 11.62 -14.78
C THR A 46 -1.32 10.95 -14.66
N GLU A 47 -0.32 11.41 -15.42
CA GLU A 47 1.04 10.86 -15.38
C GLU A 47 1.71 11.15 -14.04
N TRP A 48 1.51 12.36 -13.51
CA TRP A 48 2.00 12.77 -12.20
C TRP A 48 1.44 11.84 -11.10
N LEU A 49 0.12 11.62 -11.07
CA LEU A 49 -0.52 10.74 -10.09
C LEU A 49 -0.07 9.28 -10.26
N ASN A 50 0.09 8.79 -11.49
CA ASN A 50 0.61 7.46 -11.76
C ASN A 50 2.05 7.29 -11.25
N HIS A 51 2.92 8.28 -11.46
CA HIS A 51 4.28 8.28 -10.94
C HIS A 51 4.28 8.25 -9.40
N LEU A 52 3.42 9.03 -8.76
CA LEU A 52 3.28 9.02 -7.31
C LEU A 52 2.80 7.65 -6.79
N ALA A 53 1.75 7.09 -7.38
CA ALA A 53 1.21 5.79 -6.97
C ALA A 53 2.23 4.65 -7.10
N ARG A 54 3.06 4.68 -8.14
CA ARG A 54 4.12 3.67 -8.38
C ARG A 54 5.25 3.70 -7.36
N GLN A 55 5.51 4.86 -6.74
CA GLN A 55 6.48 4.93 -5.63
C GLN A 55 5.98 4.18 -4.41
N ALA A 56 4.67 4.20 -4.17
CA ALA A 56 4.06 3.51 -3.04
C ALA A 56 3.80 2.01 -3.32
N TYR A 57 3.56 1.64 -4.58
CA TYR A 57 3.45 0.25 -4.99
C TYR A 57 3.74 0.04 -6.48
N ASP A 58 4.79 -0.71 -6.80
CA ASP A 58 5.12 -1.10 -8.17
C ASP A 58 4.54 -2.48 -8.52
N LEU A 59 3.33 -2.48 -9.09
CA LEU A 59 2.66 -3.70 -9.58
C LEU A 59 3.48 -4.46 -10.63
N ARG A 60 4.37 -3.78 -11.38
CA ARG A 60 5.15 -4.40 -12.46
C ARG A 60 6.18 -5.39 -11.92
N ALA A 61 6.68 -5.18 -10.71
CA ALA A 61 7.58 -6.12 -10.06
C ALA A 61 6.90 -7.46 -9.78
N ASP A 62 5.63 -7.41 -9.34
CA ASP A 62 4.83 -8.62 -9.08
C ASP A 62 4.44 -9.33 -10.39
N ASP A 63 4.07 -8.58 -11.45
CA ASP A 63 3.81 -9.16 -12.78
C ASP A 63 5.06 -9.87 -13.35
N ALA A 64 6.23 -9.24 -13.25
CA ALA A 64 7.49 -9.84 -13.69
C ALA A 64 7.82 -11.12 -12.90
N ALA A 65 7.61 -11.12 -11.59
CA ALA A 65 7.81 -12.30 -10.74
C ALA A 65 6.85 -13.44 -11.12
N LEU A 66 5.58 -13.11 -11.41
CA LEU A 66 4.61 -14.09 -11.87
C LEU A 66 5.00 -14.68 -13.22
N ARG A 67 5.42 -13.86 -14.18
CA ARG A 67 5.87 -14.32 -15.51
C ARG A 67 7.15 -15.15 -15.48
N ALA A 68 8.00 -14.95 -14.48
CA ALA A 68 9.22 -15.73 -14.28
C ALA A 68 8.97 -17.14 -13.69
N THR A 69 7.73 -17.45 -13.32
CA THR A 69 7.37 -18.77 -12.78
C THR A 69 7.57 -19.86 -13.85
N PRO A 70 8.24 -20.99 -13.53
CA PRO A 70 8.41 -22.10 -14.45
C PRO A 70 7.07 -22.62 -15.01
N ASN A 71 7.06 -23.00 -16.28
CA ASN A 71 5.88 -23.53 -16.97
C ASN A 71 6.07 -24.97 -17.46
N ASP A 72 7.02 -25.69 -16.86
CA ASP A 72 7.46 -27.01 -17.32
C ASP A 72 6.42 -28.10 -16.99
N SER A 73 5.73 -28.00 -15.83
CA SER A 73 4.60 -28.86 -15.48
C SER A 73 3.51 -28.11 -14.68
N PRO A 74 2.25 -28.60 -14.69
CA PRO A 74 1.18 -28.03 -13.86
C PRO A 74 1.51 -27.99 -12.37
N GLU A 75 2.17 -29.03 -11.84
CA GLU A 75 2.56 -29.15 -10.43
C GLU A 75 3.65 -28.14 -10.08
N ALA A 76 4.71 -28.05 -10.89
CA ALA A 76 5.79 -27.09 -10.67
C ALA A 76 5.29 -25.63 -10.70
N ARG A 77 4.33 -25.34 -11.59
CA ARG A 77 3.67 -24.03 -11.66
C ARG A 77 2.81 -23.74 -10.42
N ALA A 78 2.09 -24.74 -9.90
CA ALA A 78 1.28 -24.59 -8.69
C ALA A 78 2.14 -24.33 -7.44
N ASP A 79 3.25 -25.05 -7.31
CA ASP A 79 4.21 -24.87 -6.22
C ASP A 79 4.88 -23.49 -6.29
N ALA A 80 5.34 -23.09 -7.47
CA ALA A 80 5.95 -21.78 -7.67
C ALA A 80 4.97 -20.62 -7.40
N PHE A 81 3.71 -20.74 -7.82
CA PHE A 81 2.67 -19.76 -7.49
C PHE A 81 2.41 -19.69 -5.98
N THR A 82 2.39 -20.83 -5.30
CA THR A 82 2.20 -20.90 -3.84
C THR A 82 3.36 -20.22 -3.11
N ASN A 83 4.60 -20.48 -3.53
CA ASN A 83 5.78 -19.85 -2.96
C ASN A 83 5.81 -18.33 -3.20
N LEU A 84 5.46 -17.87 -4.41
CA LEU A 84 5.33 -16.44 -4.71
C LEU A 84 4.32 -15.75 -3.79
N ARG A 85 3.22 -16.43 -3.44
CA ARG A 85 2.23 -15.90 -2.49
C ARG A 85 2.69 -15.92 -1.04
N LYS A 86 3.49 -16.91 -0.66
CA LYS A 86 4.01 -17.06 0.70
C LYS A 86 5.06 -16.00 1.00
N ASP A 87 5.93 -15.72 0.03
CA ASP A 87 7.07 -14.82 0.17
C ASP A 87 6.79 -13.44 -0.44
N TYR A 88 5.51 -13.03 -0.51
CA TYR A 88 5.15 -11.70 -0.98
C TYR A 88 5.91 -10.63 -0.21
N ARG A 89 6.52 -9.72 -0.95
CA ARG A 89 7.15 -8.54 -0.38
C ARG A 89 6.14 -7.78 0.46
N ARG A 90 6.63 -7.20 1.54
CA ARG A 90 5.82 -6.38 2.43
C ARG A 90 5.30 -5.16 1.67
N ARG A 91 4.04 -5.21 1.25
CA ARG A 91 3.32 -4.10 0.64
C ARG A 91 2.60 -3.29 1.71
N ARG A 92 2.61 -1.97 1.54
CA ARG A 92 1.81 -1.04 2.33
C ARG A 92 0.69 -0.47 1.48
N GLU A 93 -0.41 -0.10 2.12
CA GLU A 93 -1.47 0.63 1.46
C GLU A 93 -1.02 2.08 1.20
N LEU A 94 -1.55 2.71 0.16
CA LEU A 94 -1.18 4.09 -0.23
C LEU A 94 -1.32 5.08 0.93
N GLN A 95 -2.36 4.92 1.76
CA GLN A 95 -2.58 5.72 2.97
C GLN A 95 -1.52 5.62 4.07
N GLN A 96 -0.56 4.70 3.94
CA GLN A 96 0.60 4.65 4.84
C GLN A 96 1.77 5.51 4.34
N HIS A 97 1.65 6.08 3.13
CA HIS A 97 2.68 6.91 2.52
C HIS A 97 2.35 8.39 2.68
N SER A 98 3.39 9.21 2.68
CA SER A 98 3.28 10.65 2.86
C SER A 98 4.03 11.43 1.79
N LEU A 99 3.55 12.63 1.49
CA LEU A 99 4.19 13.59 0.60
C LEU A 99 4.04 15.00 1.20
N PRO A 100 5.07 15.86 1.19
CA PRO A 100 4.92 17.22 1.70
C PRO A 100 3.85 17.99 0.94
N HIS A 101 2.94 18.65 1.65
CA HIS A 101 1.85 19.41 1.02
C HIS A 101 2.38 20.50 0.08
N THR A 102 3.49 21.14 0.43
CA THR A 102 4.16 22.16 -0.38
C THR A 102 4.70 21.64 -1.72
N ALA A 103 4.88 20.32 -1.86
CA ALA A 103 5.38 19.68 -3.06
C ALA A 103 4.26 19.21 -4.01
N VAL A 104 2.99 19.40 -3.64
CA VAL A 104 1.82 19.01 -4.43
C VAL A 104 1.24 20.23 -5.13
N PRO A 105 1.12 20.23 -6.47
CA PRO A 105 0.39 21.27 -7.19
C PRO A 105 -1.04 21.38 -6.64
N SER A 106 -1.53 22.61 -6.43
CA SER A 106 -2.85 22.85 -5.80
C SER A 106 -3.99 22.11 -6.49
N ALA A 107 -3.94 22.01 -7.83
CA ALA A 107 -4.91 21.26 -8.64
C ALA A 107 -4.93 19.75 -8.35
N HIS A 108 -3.85 19.18 -7.82
CA HIS A 108 -3.69 17.74 -7.58
C HIS A 108 -4.04 17.33 -6.14
N VAL A 109 -4.08 18.27 -5.18
CA VAL A 109 -4.26 17.99 -3.74
C VAL A 109 -5.43 17.04 -3.47
N ARG A 110 -6.62 17.34 -4.01
CA ARG A 110 -7.80 16.48 -3.84
C ARG A 110 -7.60 15.07 -4.40
N ALA A 111 -6.95 14.95 -5.56
CA ALA A 111 -6.69 13.66 -6.18
C ALA A 111 -5.69 12.83 -5.36
N VAL A 112 -4.71 13.48 -4.71
CA VAL A 112 -3.76 12.81 -3.83
C VAL A 112 -4.44 12.35 -2.53
N GLU A 113 -5.12 13.24 -1.81
CA GLU A 113 -5.68 12.93 -0.48
C GLU A 113 -6.92 12.05 -0.52
N LYS A 114 -7.80 12.22 -1.52
CA LYS A 114 -9.07 11.51 -1.59
C LYS A 114 -9.08 10.41 -2.64
N GLY A 115 -8.32 10.59 -3.73
CA GLY A 115 -8.18 9.58 -4.78
C GLY A 115 -7.17 8.51 -4.40
N LEU A 116 -5.91 8.91 -4.21
CA LEU A 116 -4.83 7.99 -3.83
C LEU A 116 -4.80 7.69 -2.33
N THR A 117 -5.40 8.54 -1.49
CA THR A 117 -5.38 8.46 -0.01
C THR A 117 -4.01 8.63 0.64
N ILE A 118 -3.01 9.09 -0.12
CA ILE A 118 -1.67 9.43 0.39
C ILE A 118 -1.79 10.63 1.34
N GLN A 119 -1.06 10.57 2.45
CA GLN A 119 -1.10 11.60 3.48
C GLN A 119 -0.30 12.83 3.04
N LEU A 120 -0.88 14.02 3.19
CA LEU A 120 -0.14 15.26 3.00
C LEU A 120 0.34 15.77 4.37
N GLY A 121 1.65 15.97 4.47
CA GLY A 121 2.34 16.44 5.68
C GLY A 121 2.88 17.85 5.56
#